data_AF-A0A6L7CN51-F1
#
_entry.id   AF-A0A6L7CN51-F1
#
_cell.length_a   1.000
_cell.length_b   1.000
_cell.length_c   1.000
_cell.angle_alpha   90.00
_cell.angle_beta   90.00
_cell.angle_gamma   90.00
#
_symmetry.space_group_name_H-M   'P 1'
#
loop_
_entity.id
_entity.type
_entity.pdbx_description
1 polymer ?
#
loop_
_entity_poly.entity_id
_entity_poly.type
_entity_poly.pdbx_seq_one_letter_code
_entity_poly.pdbx_strand_id
1 'polypeptide(L)'
;VWLPPAYKGASGGYSVGYDSYDLFDLGEFDQKGSIPTKYGDKVQLLAAIDALKRNDIAVLLDVVVNHKMGADEKEAIRVQRVNADDRTQIDEEIIECEGWTRYTFPARAGQYSQFIWDFKCFSGIDHIENPDKDGIFKIVNDYTGEGWNDQVDDELGNFDYLMGENIDFRNHAVTEEI
;
A
#
# COMPACT_ATOMS: atom_id res chain seq x y z
N VAL A 1 7.57 13.02 -20.17
CA VAL A 1 6.49 13.46 -19.27
C VAL A 1 6.38 12.46 -18.14
N TRP A 2 6.31 12.95 -16.91
CA TRP A 2 5.98 12.13 -15.75
C TRP A 2 4.48 12.25 -15.50
N LEU A 3 3.78 11.12 -15.56
CA LEU A 3 2.35 11.03 -15.29
C LEU A 3 2.13 10.63 -13.83
N PRO A 4 1.03 11.09 -13.21
CA PRO A 4 0.68 10.69 -11.85
C PRO A 4 0.42 9.18 -11.75
N PRO A 5 0.31 8.63 -10.53
CA PRO A 5 -0.05 7.23 -10.36
C PRO A 5 -1.34 6.90 -11.12
N ALA A 6 -1.30 5.86 -11.94
CA ALA A 6 -2.35 5.53 -12.90
C ALA A 6 -3.28 4.41 -12.43
N TYR A 7 -2.96 3.79 -11.30
CA TYR A 7 -3.73 2.69 -10.69
C TYR A 7 -4.76 3.21 -9.68
N LYS A 8 -5.70 2.34 -9.30
CA LYS A 8 -6.80 2.65 -8.39
C LYS A 8 -6.25 2.94 -6.98
N GLY A 9 -6.58 4.13 -6.46
CA GLY A 9 -6.37 4.49 -5.06
C GLY A 9 -7.58 4.20 -4.18
N ALA A 10 -7.39 4.25 -2.86
CA ALA A 10 -8.41 3.99 -1.84
C ALA A 10 -9.64 4.89 -1.98
N SER A 11 -9.43 6.16 -2.37
CA SER A 11 -10.48 7.15 -2.61
C SER A 11 -11.13 7.06 -4.01
N GLY A 12 -10.87 5.98 -4.77
CA GLY A 12 -11.44 5.74 -6.08
C GLY A 12 -11.15 6.87 -7.08
N GLY A 13 -12.19 7.35 -7.77
CA GLY A 13 -12.10 8.42 -8.77
C GLY A 13 -11.70 9.80 -8.23
N TYR A 14 -11.59 9.96 -6.91
CA TYR A 14 -11.14 11.21 -6.28
C TYR A 14 -9.67 11.16 -5.83
N SER A 15 -9.07 9.98 -5.81
CA SER A 15 -7.68 9.75 -5.42
C SER A 15 -6.70 10.53 -6.31
N VAL A 16 -5.68 11.14 -5.69
CA VAL A 16 -4.53 11.71 -6.42
C VAL A 16 -3.48 10.66 -6.77
N GLY A 17 -3.64 9.43 -6.30
CA GLY A 17 -2.83 8.27 -6.66
C GLY A 17 -1.89 7.73 -5.58
N TYR A 18 -1.60 8.51 -4.53
CA TYR A 18 -0.65 8.11 -3.48
C TYR A 18 -1.26 7.22 -2.39
N ASP A 19 -2.58 7.09 -2.33
CA ASP A 19 -3.31 6.13 -1.49
C ASP A 19 -3.50 4.80 -2.23
N SER A 20 -2.41 4.18 -2.71
CA SER A 20 -2.41 2.98 -3.56
C SER A 20 -3.28 1.85 -3.00
N TYR A 21 -4.35 1.48 -3.73
CA TYR A 21 -5.18 0.33 -3.39
C TYR A 21 -4.82 -0.89 -4.25
N ASP A 22 -4.95 -0.80 -5.57
CA ASP A 22 -4.75 -1.94 -6.49
C ASP A 22 -3.89 -1.55 -7.70
N LEU A 23 -2.61 -1.94 -7.68
CA LEU A 23 -1.61 -1.59 -8.70
C LEU A 23 -1.96 -2.11 -10.10
N PHE A 24 -2.80 -3.15 -10.19
CA PHE A 24 -3.21 -3.75 -11.46
C PHE A 24 -4.47 -3.13 -12.06
N ASP A 25 -5.19 -2.30 -11.30
CA ASP A 25 -6.40 -1.62 -11.77
C ASP A 25 -6.06 -0.22 -12.30
N LEU A 26 -5.71 -0.14 -13.59
CA LEU A 26 -5.41 1.12 -14.28
C LEU A 26 -6.68 1.92 -14.66
N GLY A 27 -7.74 1.82 -13.85
CA GLY A 27 -9.06 2.36 -14.15
C GLY A 27 -9.86 1.47 -15.10
N GLU A 28 -9.81 0.15 -14.87
CA GLU A 28 -10.48 -0.88 -15.68
C GLU A 28 -11.61 -1.57 -14.91
N PHE A 29 -11.50 -1.67 -13.58
CA PHE A 29 -12.45 -2.39 -12.74
C PHE A 29 -13.28 -1.44 -11.88
N ASP A 30 -14.54 -1.80 -11.60
CA ASP A 30 -15.41 -1.04 -10.68
C ASP A 30 -15.01 -1.33 -9.23
N GLN A 31 -14.01 -0.59 -8.76
CA GLN A 31 -13.42 -0.70 -7.42
C GLN A 31 -13.40 0.65 -6.75
N LYS A 32 -13.66 0.68 -5.44
CA LYS A 32 -13.69 1.91 -4.62
C LYS A 32 -14.64 2.98 -5.19
N GLY A 33 -15.77 2.53 -5.75
CA GLY A 33 -16.86 3.39 -6.22
C GLY A 33 -16.63 4.05 -7.58
N SER A 34 -15.63 3.63 -8.35
CA SER A 34 -15.44 4.07 -9.73
C SER A 34 -14.75 3.03 -10.60
N ILE A 35 -15.06 3.05 -11.90
CA ILE A 35 -14.22 2.41 -12.92
C ILE A 35 -12.97 3.25 -13.18
N PRO A 36 -13.07 4.49 -13.71
CA PRO A 36 -11.88 5.29 -13.99
C PRO A 36 -11.19 5.70 -12.69
N THR A 37 -9.88 5.94 -12.79
CA THR A 37 -9.16 6.73 -11.79
C THR A 37 -9.56 8.21 -11.92
N LYS A 38 -9.00 9.08 -11.08
CA LYS A 38 -9.15 10.53 -11.22
C LYS A 38 -8.76 11.06 -12.61
N TYR A 39 -7.84 10.37 -13.29
CA TYR A 39 -7.24 10.83 -14.54
C TYR A 39 -7.87 10.22 -15.79
N GLY A 40 -8.70 9.19 -15.64
CA GLY A 40 -9.35 8.49 -16.74
C GLY A 40 -9.32 6.96 -16.58
N ASP A 41 -9.76 6.29 -17.64
CA ASP A 41 -9.70 4.83 -17.75
C ASP A 41 -8.42 4.33 -18.46
N LYS A 42 -8.20 3.02 -18.41
CA LYS A 42 -7.03 2.37 -19.03
C LYS A 42 -6.92 2.63 -20.53
N VAL A 43 -8.04 2.71 -21.25
CA VAL A 43 -8.05 2.95 -22.70
C VAL A 43 -7.56 4.37 -23.00
N GLN A 44 -8.02 5.35 -22.23
CA GLN A 44 -7.60 6.75 -22.33
C GLN A 44 -6.12 6.92 -21.97
N LEU A 45 -5.63 6.23 -20.92
CA LEU A 45 -4.21 6.22 -20.56
C LEU A 45 -3.33 5.71 -21.72
N LEU A 46 -3.68 4.56 -22.30
CA LEU A 46 -2.94 3.98 -23.42
C LEU A 46 -2.97 4.89 -24.65
N ALA A 47 -4.11 5.49 -24.97
CA ALA A 47 -4.23 6.46 -26.06
C ALA A 47 -3.34 7.70 -25.85
N ALA A 48 -3.25 8.20 -24.62
CA ALA A 48 -2.37 9.33 -24.27
C ALA A 48 -0.89 8.95 -24.41
N ILE A 49 -0.49 7.76 -23.92
CA ILE A 49 0.86 7.23 -24.06
C ILE A 49 1.24 7.08 -25.54
N ASP A 50 0.35 6.54 -26.36
CA ASP A 50 0.59 6.37 -27.81
C ASP A 50 0.69 7.69 -28.55
N ALA A 51 -0.07 8.71 -28.14
CA ALA A 51 0.05 10.06 -28.67
C ALA A 51 1.42 10.69 -28.32
N LEU A 52 1.89 10.53 -27.09
CA LEU A 52 3.20 11.03 -26.65
C LEU A 52 4.35 10.32 -27.38
N LYS A 53 4.28 8.99 -27.48
CA LYS A 53 5.29 8.18 -28.19
C LYS A 53 5.39 8.52 -29.67
N ARG A 54 4.26 8.80 -30.35
CA ARG A 54 4.26 9.26 -31.76
C ARG A 54 4.92 10.62 -31.98
N ASN A 55 5.15 11.38 -30.91
CA ASN A 55 5.87 12.64 -30.94
C ASN A 55 7.27 12.52 -30.29
N ASP A 56 7.79 11.29 -30.17
CA ASP A 56 9.10 11.00 -29.56
C ASP A 56 9.24 11.49 -28.10
N ILE A 57 8.12 11.61 -27.39
CA ILE A 57 8.09 12.00 -25.98
C ILE A 57 8.05 10.74 -25.11
N ALA A 58 9.10 10.57 -24.30
CA ALA A 58 9.15 9.50 -23.30
C ALA A 58 8.08 9.72 -22.19
N VAL A 59 7.53 8.62 -21.69
CA VAL A 59 6.56 8.60 -20.60
C VAL A 59 7.13 7.84 -19.41
N LEU A 60 7.04 8.44 -18.23
CA LEU A 60 7.35 7.81 -16.94
C LEU A 60 6.05 7.76 -16.14
N LEU A 61 5.75 6.60 -15.56
CA LEU A 61 4.62 6.43 -14.65
C LEU A 61 5.13 6.47 -13.21
N ASP A 62 4.39 7.15 -12.34
CA ASP A 62 4.67 7.17 -10.90
C ASP A 62 4.41 5.80 -10.25
N VAL A 63 5.30 5.37 -9.36
CA VAL A 63 5.28 4.06 -8.70
C VAL A 63 5.32 4.26 -7.19
N VAL A 64 4.19 3.95 -6.54
CA VAL A 64 3.95 4.17 -5.12
C VAL A 64 3.78 2.80 -4.47
N VAL A 65 4.88 2.31 -3.91
CA VAL A 65 5.01 0.95 -3.36
C VAL A 65 5.47 0.95 -1.90
N ASN A 66 5.54 2.10 -1.24
CA ASN A 66 5.85 2.17 0.19
C ASN A 66 4.74 1.53 1.03
N HIS A 67 3.49 1.85 0.69
CA HIS A 67 2.33 1.46 1.48
C HIS A 67 1.16 1.12 0.57
N LYS A 68 0.17 0.46 1.16
CA LYS A 68 -1.17 0.34 0.61
C LYS A 68 -2.16 1.07 1.49
N MET A 69 -3.30 1.43 0.93
CA MET A 69 -4.42 2.01 1.68
C MET A 69 -5.75 1.45 1.20
N GLY A 70 -6.71 1.42 2.14
CA GLY A 70 -8.10 1.08 1.86
C GLY A 70 -8.30 -0.41 1.63
N ALA A 71 -7.77 -1.25 2.51
CA ALA A 71 -8.03 -2.69 2.52
C ALA A 71 -9.53 -3.02 2.48
N ASP A 72 -9.84 -4.24 2.08
CA ASP A 72 -11.21 -4.70 1.91
C ASP A 72 -11.77 -5.33 3.19
N GLU A 73 -10.89 -5.93 4.00
CA GLU A 73 -11.27 -6.66 5.21
C GLU A 73 -10.28 -6.37 6.35
N LYS A 74 -10.77 -6.53 7.58
CA LYS A 74 -9.95 -6.53 8.79
C LYS A 74 -9.43 -7.92 9.08
N GLU A 75 -8.24 -8.00 9.66
CA GLU A 75 -7.65 -9.25 10.18
C GLU A 75 -7.36 -9.12 11.67
N ALA A 76 -7.56 -10.20 12.41
CA ALA A 76 -7.09 -10.30 13.79
C ALA A 76 -5.56 -10.42 13.78
N ILE A 77 -4.89 -9.43 14.35
CA ILE A 77 -3.43 -9.29 14.32
C ILE A 77 -2.88 -8.99 15.71
N ARG A 78 -1.55 -9.07 15.81
CA ARG A 78 -0.79 -8.68 17.00
C ARG A 78 0.12 -7.53 16.61
N VAL A 79 0.18 -6.49 17.41
CA VAL A 79 1.04 -5.33 17.15
C VAL A 79 1.80 -4.90 18.39
N GLN A 80 2.86 -4.12 18.19
CA GLN A 80 3.58 -3.40 19.22
C GLN A 80 3.54 -1.90 18.89
N ARG A 81 3.27 -1.06 19.89
CA ARG A 81 3.32 0.40 19.69
C ARG A 81 4.77 0.85 19.49
N VAL A 82 4.95 1.89 18.68
CA VAL A 82 6.25 2.45 18.34
C VAL A 82 6.25 3.95 18.62
N ASN A 83 7.38 4.44 19.12
CA ASN A 83 7.58 5.87 19.37
C ASN A 83 7.65 6.64 18.04
N ALA A 84 6.78 7.64 17.88
CA ALA A 84 6.69 8.47 16.68
C ALA A 84 7.77 9.56 16.59
N ASP A 85 8.68 9.66 17.56
CA ASP A 85 9.86 10.52 17.48
C ASP A 85 11.16 9.69 17.31
N ASP A 86 11.10 8.38 17.55
CA ASP A 86 12.21 7.43 17.39
C ASP A 86 11.68 6.01 17.15
N ARG A 87 11.59 5.58 15.88
CA ARG A 87 10.96 4.31 15.50
C ARG A 87 11.76 3.08 15.94
N THR A 88 13.00 3.26 16.39
CA THR A 88 13.78 2.15 16.98
C THR A 88 13.26 1.74 18.35
N GLN A 89 12.46 2.61 19.00
CA GLN A 89 11.83 2.34 20.29
C GLN A 89 10.46 1.69 20.08
N ILE A 90 10.46 0.36 20.13
CA ILE A 90 9.28 -0.49 20.01
C ILE A 90 8.91 -0.99 21.39
N ASP A 91 7.66 -0.79 21.81
CA ASP A 91 7.16 -1.25 23.11
C ASP A 91 7.18 -2.78 23.19
N GLU A 92 7.56 -3.33 24.35
CA GLU A 92 7.56 -4.79 24.57
C GLU A 92 6.14 -5.38 24.64
N GLU A 93 5.13 -4.55 24.93
CA GLU A 93 3.73 -4.97 25.04
C GLU A 93 3.16 -5.35 23.67
N ILE A 94 2.63 -6.58 23.58
CA ILE A 94 1.85 -7.03 22.42
C ILE A 94 0.39 -6.69 22.64
N ILE A 95 -0.20 -6.00 21.68
CA ILE A 95 -1.62 -5.67 21.63
C ILE A 95 -2.28 -6.61 20.61
N GLU A 96 -3.23 -7.41 21.06
CA GLU A 96 -4.17 -8.11 20.16
C GLU A 96 -5.24 -7.11 19.70
N CYS A 97 -5.44 -7.02 18.39
CA CYS A 97 -6.35 -6.06 17.77
C CYS A 97 -6.81 -6.54 16.39
N GLU A 98 -7.59 -5.71 15.72
CA GLU A 98 -7.94 -5.85 14.32
C GLU A 98 -7.26 -4.74 13.50
N GLY A 99 -6.76 -5.07 12.31
CA GLY A 99 -6.17 -4.10 11.38
C GLY A 99 -6.71 -4.29 9.96
N TRP A 100 -6.81 -3.20 9.20
CA TRP A 100 -7.23 -3.18 7.80
C TRP A 100 -6.10 -3.64 6.88
N THR A 101 -5.76 -4.92 6.91
CA THR A 101 -4.58 -5.46 6.21
C THR A 101 -4.92 -6.41 5.06
N ARG A 102 -6.20 -6.70 4.81
CA ARG A 102 -6.57 -7.72 3.84
C ARG A 102 -7.12 -7.13 2.54
N TYR A 103 -6.39 -7.34 1.45
CA TYR A 103 -6.74 -6.85 0.12
C TYR A 103 -7.11 -8.01 -0.79
N THR A 104 -8.38 -8.05 -1.21
CA THR A 104 -8.93 -9.16 -1.98
C THR A 104 -9.25 -8.81 -3.43
N PHE A 105 -9.33 -7.51 -3.75
CA PHE A 105 -9.57 -6.98 -5.10
C PHE A 105 -10.77 -7.66 -5.80
N PRO A 106 -11.97 -7.64 -5.16
CA PRO A 106 -13.07 -8.51 -5.56
C PRO A 106 -13.56 -8.25 -6.99
N ALA A 107 -13.52 -7.01 -7.47
CA ALA A 107 -13.95 -6.69 -8.83
C ALA A 107 -12.92 -7.08 -9.90
N ARG A 108 -11.62 -7.08 -9.55
CA ARG A 108 -10.56 -7.58 -10.44
C ARG A 108 -10.54 -9.12 -10.50
N ALA A 109 -11.00 -9.79 -9.43
CA ALA A 109 -11.25 -11.23 -9.40
C ALA A 109 -10.08 -12.09 -9.90
N GLY A 110 -8.84 -11.73 -9.53
CA GLY A 110 -7.63 -12.46 -9.92
C GLY A 110 -7.14 -12.21 -11.34
N GLN A 111 -7.75 -11.28 -12.08
CA GLN A 111 -7.23 -10.85 -13.38
C GLN A 111 -5.86 -10.18 -13.18
N TYR A 112 -4.90 -10.56 -14.02
CA TYR A 112 -3.47 -10.17 -14.00
C TYR A 112 -2.64 -10.74 -12.85
N SER A 113 -3.14 -10.68 -11.62
CA SER A 113 -2.51 -11.29 -10.44
C SER A 113 -3.57 -11.89 -9.52
N GLN A 114 -3.29 -13.08 -8.98
CA GLN A 114 -4.12 -13.75 -7.98
C GLN A 114 -3.64 -13.48 -6.54
N PHE A 115 -2.62 -12.64 -6.36
CA PHE A 115 -2.05 -12.35 -5.06
C PHE A 115 -3.04 -11.61 -4.17
N ILE A 116 -3.19 -12.10 -2.95
CA ILE A 116 -4.03 -11.52 -1.90
C ILE A 116 -3.08 -11.03 -0.82
N TRP A 117 -3.18 -9.74 -0.49
CA TRP A 117 -2.36 -9.17 0.57
C TRP A 117 -3.03 -9.45 1.91
N ASP A 118 -2.24 -9.90 2.87
CA ASP A 118 -2.63 -10.08 4.27
C ASP A 118 -1.62 -9.39 5.19
N PHE A 119 -1.83 -9.43 6.50
CA PHE A 119 -0.95 -8.79 7.49
C PHE A 119 0.52 -9.25 7.45
N LYS A 120 0.86 -10.37 6.78
CA LYS A 120 2.25 -10.81 6.60
C LYS A 120 2.97 -10.05 5.48
N CYS A 121 2.23 -9.28 4.69
CA CYS A 121 2.78 -8.44 3.63
C CYS A 121 3.19 -7.04 4.13
N PHE A 122 2.96 -6.75 5.42
CA PHE A 122 3.13 -5.41 5.97
C PHE A 122 3.98 -5.42 7.25
N SER A 123 4.78 -4.37 7.45
CA SER A 123 5.60 -4.21 8.65
C SER A 123 4.91 -3.36 9.72
N GLY A 124 4.00 -2.45 9.34
CA GLY A 124 3.32 -1.56 10.27
C GLY A 124 2.03 -0.93 9.75
N ILE A 125 1.25 -0.37 10.67
CA ILE A 125 -0.02 0.37 10.46
C ILE A 125 -0.11 1.57 11.40
N ASP A 126 -0.97 2.55 11.08
CA ASP A 126 -1.18 3.78 11.89
C ASP A 126 -2.48 3.77 12.70
N HIS A 127 -3.34 2.79 12.47
CA HIS A 127 -4.63 2.64 13.12
C HIS A 127 -4.92 1.18 13.44
N ILE A 128 -5.42 0.93 14.65
CA ILE A 128 -5.91 -0.37 15.08
C ILE A 128 -7.35 -0.25 15.57
N GLU A 129 -8.11 -1.33 15.41
CA GLU A 129 -9.45 -1.47 15.97
C GLU A 129 -9.45 -2.55 17.06
N ASN A 130 -10.34 -2.41 18.06
CA ASN A 130 -10.48 -3.36 19.17
C ASN A 130 -9.15 -3.68 19.90
N PRO A 131 -8.50 -2.69 20.54
CA PRO A 131 -9.01 -1.35 20.85
C PRO A 131 -8.83 -0.34 19.71
N ASP A 132 -9.75 0.63 19.61
CA ASP A 132 -9.70 1.73 18.64
C ASP A 132 -8.64 2.77 19.05
N LYS A 133 -7.52 2.82 18.34
CA LYS A 133 -6.39 3.72 18.63
C LYS A 133 -5.60 4.09 17.38
N ASP A 134 -5.20 5.36 17.33
CA ASP A 134 -4.17 5.84 16.41
C ASP A 134 -2.75 5.74 17.03
N GLY A 135 -1.75 5.71 16.15
CA GLY A 135 -0.33 5.74 16.46
C GLY A 135 0.47 4.82 15.55
N ILE A 136 1.79 4.82 15.64
CA ILE A 136 2.60 3.91 14.82
C ILE A 136 2.63 2.55 15.52
N PHE A 137 2.23 1.50 14.79
CA PHE A 137 2.23 0.14 15.29
C PHE A 137 3.04 -0.76 14.36
N LYS A 138 4.00 -1.49 14.92
CA LYS A 138 4.68 -2.58 14.22
C LYS A 138 3.83 -3.84 14.29
N ILE A 139 3.53 -4.45 13.15
CA ILE A 139 2.82 -5.73 13.10
C ILE A 139 3.78 -6.83 13.55
N VAL A 140 3.29 -7.80 14.33
CA VAL A 140 4.04 -9.00 14.73
C VAL A 140 3.73 -10.14 13.75
N ASN A 141 4.68 -10.41 12.85
CA ASN A 141 4.59 -11.50 11.87
C ASN A 141 5.97 -12.19 11.70
N ASP A 142 6.07 -13.08 10.71
CA ASP A 142 7.26 -13.91 10.46
C ASP A 142 8.50 -13.10 10.00
N TYR A 143 8.31 -11.84 9.58
CA TYR A 143 9.34 -10.98 8.96
C TYR A 143 9.75 -9.79 9.83
N THR A 144 8.94 -9.42 10.83
CA THR A 144 9.14 -8.21 11.65
C THR A 144 9.80 -8.47 13.02
N GLY A 145 10.32 -9.68 13.23
CA GLY A 145 10.96 -10.08 14.49
C GLY A 145 12.17 -9.22 14.87
N GLU A 146 12.92 -8.75 13.88
CA GLU A 146 14.09 -7.87 14.05
C GLU A 146 13.73 -6.37 14.04
N GLY A 147 12.43 -6.03 13.95
CA GLY A 147 11.96 -4.65 13.89
C GLY A 147 11.60 -4.21 12.47
N TRP A 148 11.95 -2.97 12.13
CA TRP A 148 11.73 -2.34 10.82
C TRP A 148 12.75 -2.78 9.77
N ASN A 149 12.50 -2.44 8.50
CA ASN A 149 13.52 -2.57 7.46
C ASN A 149 14.67 -1.58 7.74
N ASP A 150 15.92 -2.01 7.56
CA ASP A 150 17.12 -1.21 7.85
C ASP A 150 17.71 -0.49 6.61
N GLN A 151 17.22 -0.80 5.41
CA GLN A 151 17.65 -0.18 4.16
C GLN A 151 16.87 1.12 3.86
N VAL A 152 16.74 1.99 4.87
CA VAL A 152 15.95 3.22 4.83
C VAL A 152 16.73 4.39 5.45
N ASP A 153 16.14 5.59 5.45
CA ASP A 153 16.75 6.75 6.11
C ASP A 153 16.71 6.62 7.64
N ASP A 154 17.72 7.17 8.31
CA ASP A 154 17.88 7.14 9.77
C ASP A 154 17.08 8.25 10.48
N GLU A 155 16.40 9.14 9.74
CA GLU A 155 15.55 10.17 10.32
C GLU A 155 14.48 9.54 11.23
N LEU A 156 14.34 10.13 12.42
CA LEU A 156 13.52 9.62 13.52
C LEU A 156 13.88 8.18 13.91
N GLY A 157 15.17 7.85 13.86
CA GLY A 157 15.75 6.55 14.23
C GLY A 157 15.66 5.51 13.12
N ASN A 158 14.51 5.42 12.45
CA ASN A 158 14.27 4.56 11.29
C ASN A 158 13.02 5.06 10.54
N PHE A 159 13.14 5.41 9.26
CA PHE A 159 12.04 5.96 8.46
C PHE A 159 11.44 4.95 7.47
N ASP A 160 11.34 3.68 7.86
CA ASP A 160 10.57 2.68 7.08
C ASP A 160 9.08 3.02 7.08
N TYR A 161 8.51 3.28 8.26
CA TYR A 161 7.09 3.59 8.38
C TYR A 161 6.77 5.04 8.01
N LEU A 162 5.92 5.22 7.00
CA LEU A 162 5.39 6.53 6.60
C LEU A 162 3.89 6.71 6.93
N MET A 163 3.01 5.85 6.41
CA MET A 163 1.55 5.92 6.56
C MET A 163 0.85 4.66 6.05
N GLY A 164 -0.41 4.44 6.46
CA GLY A 164 -1.25 3.32 6.00
C GLY A 164 -0.65 1.96 6.35
N GLU A 165 -0.89 0.97 5.49
CA GLU A 165 -0.29 -0.37 5.60
C GLU A 165 1.09 -0.38 4.95
N ASN A 166 2.15 -0.28 5.75
CA ASN A 166 3.53 -0.19 5.30
C ASN A 166 4.02 -1.55 4.76
N ILE A 167 4.43 -1.61 3.50
CA ILE A 167 4.79 -2.86 2.81
C ILE A 167 6.11 -3.42 3.37
N ASP A 168 6.13 -4.72 3.70
CA ASP A 168 7.34 -5.40 4.14
C ASP A 168 8.09 -6.07 2.98
N PHE A 169 9.10 -5.37 2.46
CA PHE A 169 9.97 -5.85 1.38
C PHE A 169 10.90 -7.01 1.79
N ARG A 170 10.93 -7.42 3.06
CA ARG A 170 11.66 -8.63 3.49
C ARG A 170 10.88 -9.90 3.19
N ASN A 171 9.58 -9.80 2.94
CA ASN A 171 8.77 -10.91 2.50
C ASN A 171 8.97 -11.14 0.99
N HIS A 172 9.59 -12.26 0.61
CA HIS A 172 9.86 -12.56 -0.80
C HIS A 172 8.59 -12.63 -1.67
N ALA A 173 7.46 -13.07 -1.11
CA ALA A 173 6.20 -13.12 -1.84
C ALA A 173 5.73 -11.72 -2.24
N VAL A 174 6.02 -10.69 -1.42
CA VAL A 174 5.76 -9.28 -1.72
C VAL A 174 6.70 -8.79 -2.83
N THR A 175 8.00 -9.10 -2.73
CA THR A 175 8.98 -8.64 -3.74
C THR A 175 8.82 -9.33 -5.10
N GLU A 176 8.22 -10.52 -5.15
CA GLU A 176 7.89 -11.20 -6.41
C GLU A 176 6.60 -10.67 -7.05
N GLU A 177 5.70 -10.07 -6.25
CA GLU A 177 4.43 -9.50 -6.71
C GLU A 177 4.58 -8.06 -7.25
N ILE A 178 5.51 -7.28 -6.70
CA ILE A 178 5.83 -5.89 -7.11
C ILE A 178 6.84 -5.89 -8.26
#